data_AF-S9TP29-F1
#
_entry.id   AF-S9TP29-F1
#
_cell.length_a   1.000
_cell.length_b   1.000
_cell.length_c   1.000
_cell.angle_alpha   90.00
_cell.angle_beta   90.00
_cell.angle_gamma   90.00
#
_symmetry.space_group_name_H-M   'P 1'
#
loop_
_entity.id
_entity.type
_entity.pdbx_description
1 polymer ?
#
loop_
_entity_poly.entity_id
_entity_poly.type
_entity_poly.pdbx_seq_one_letter_code
_entity_poly.pdbx_strand_id
1 'polypeptide(L)' 'MIVDFACKQTELVWHGNLSRKLPQDIQKTALRKLRMLNNAKRLDDLKVPPNNHLEALQRDRIGQHSIRINDQ' A
#
# COMPACT_ATOMS: atom_id res chain seq x y z
N MET A 1 5.61 -10.01 -3.40
CA MET A 1 4.95 -9.99 -4.73
C MET A 1 3.47 -9.78 -4.53
N ILE A 2 2.86 -8.81 -5.20
CA ILE A 2 1.41 -8.57 -5.14
C ILE A 2 0.72 -9.61 -6.04
N VAL A 3 -0.32 -10.27 -5.51
CA VAL A 3 -1.05 -11.33 -6.21
C VAL A 3 -2.40 -10.81 -6.72
N ASP A 4 -3.08 -9.98 -5.94
CA ASP A 4 -4.40 -9.44 -6.27
C ASP A 4 -4.62 -8.03 -5.69
N PHE A 5 -5.77 -7.44 -6.07
CA PHE A 5 -6.23 -6.15 -5.55
C PHE A 5 -7.72 -6.21 -5.24
N ALA A 6 -8.10 -5.91 -4.00
CA ALA A 6 -9.52 -5.75 -3.64
C ALA A 6 -10.13 -4.45 -4.22
N CYS A 7 -9.30 -3.44 -4.51
CA CYS A 7 -9.73 -2.12 -4.96
C CYS A 7 -9.25 -1.84 -6.39
N LYS A 8 -10.19 -1.65 -7.32
CA LYS A 8 -9.91 -1.34 -8.75
C LYS A 8 -9.07 -0.08 -8.93
N GLN A 9 -9.22 0.90 -8.05
CA GLN A 9 -8.49 2.16 -8.11
C GLN A 9 -7.02 1.97 -7.71
N THR A 10 -6.75 1.08 -6.76
CA THR A 10 -5.39 0.70 -6.37
C THR A 10 -4.69 -0.04 -7.50
N GLU A 11 -5.41 -0.96 -8.17
CA GLU A 11 -4.92 -1.67 -9.36
C GLU A 11 -4.59 -0.70 -10.51
N LEU A 12 -5.46 0.28 -10.78
CA LEU A 12 -5.14 1.32 -11.77
C LEU A 12 -3.84 2.05 -11.46
N VAL A 13 -3.66 2.47 -10.20
CA VAL A 13 -2.42 3.15 -9.75
C VAL A 13 -1.21 2.22 -9.92
N TRP A 14 -1.35 0.93 -9.62
CA TRP A 14 -0.29 -0.07 -9.80
C TRP A 14 0.19 -0.15 -11.26
N HIS A 15 -0.75 -0.12 -12.22
CA HIS A 15 -0.45 -0.10 -13.65
C HIS A 15 0.08 1.26 -14.16
N GLY A 16 0.24 2.26 -13.28
CA GLY A 16 0.70 3.59 -13.64
C GLY A 16 -0.39 4.50 -14.20
N ASN A 17 -1.66 4.09 -14.14
CA ASN A 17 -2.79 4.89 -14.58
C ASN A 17 -3.29 5.82 -13.47
N LEU A 18 -3.79 7.00 -13.86
CA LEU A 18 -4.40 7.94 -12.92
C LEU A 18 -5.81 7.49 -12.54
N SER A 19 -6.04 7.32 -11.25
CA SER A 19 -7.38 7.16 -10.69
C SER A 19 -8.06 8.52 -10.58
N ARG A 20 -9.27 8.65 -11.15
CA ARG A 20 -10.09 9.86 -10.99
C ARG A 20 -10.81 9.93 -9.64
N LYS A 21 -10.84 8.82 -8.88
CA LYS A 21 -11.54 8.72 -7.59
C LYS A 21 -10.63 8.94 -6.39
N LEU A 22 -9.33 8.66 -6.54
CA LEU A 22 -8.35 8.89 -5.48
C LEU A 22 -7.77 10.31 -5.64
N PRO A 23 -7.46 11.00 -4.52
CA PRO A 23 -6.72 12.26 -4.58
C PRO A 23 -5.42 12.13 -5.40
N GLN A 24 -5.12 13.11 -6.25
CA GLN A 24 -3.98 12.99 -7.18
C GLN A 24 -2.61 13.09 -6.49
N ASP A 25 -2.55 13.86 -5.41
CA ASP A 25 -1.38 14.08 -4.57
C ASP A 25 -0.89 12.77 -3.91
N ILE A 26 -1.80 11.88 -3.54
CA ILE A 26 -1.44 10.63 -2.86
C ILE A 26 -1.01 9.51 -3.84
N GLN A 27 -1.41 9.57 -5.12
CA GLN A 27 -1.22 8.45 -6.05
C GLN A 27 0.24 8.13 -6.35
N LYS A 28 1.11 9.14 -6.42
CA LYS A 28 2.57 8.93 -6.59
C LYS A 28 3.16 8.19 -5.40
N THR A 29 2.77 8.58 -4.19
CA THR A 29 3.22 7.94 -2.94
C THR A 29 2.66 6.52 -2.83
N ALA A 30 1.38 6.33 -3.19
CA ALA A 30 0.74 5.02 -3.24
C ALA A 30 1.48 4.08 -4.19
N LEU A 31 1.80 4.51 -5.42
CA LEU A 31 2.57 3.71 -6.37
C LEU A 31 3.94 3.29 -5.82
N ARG A 32 4.67 4.22 -5.17
CA ARG A 32 5.96 3.89 -4.52
C ARG A 32 5.79 2.83 -3.45
N LYS A 33 4.76 2.95 -2.59
CA LYS A 33 4.47 1.99 -1.52
C LYS A 33 4.04 0.62 -2.07
N LEU A 34 3.23 0.58 -3.13
CA LEU A 34 2.87 -0.67 -3.82
C LEU A 34 4.11 -1.37 -4.40
N ARG A 35 5.06 -0.63 -4.97
CA ARG A 35 6.32 -1.20 -5.46
C ARG A 35 7.16 -1.81 -4.32
N MET A 36 7.18 -1.15 -3.16
CA MET A 36 7.83 -1.69 -1.97
C MET A 36 7.15 -2.97 -1.48
N LEU A 37 5.81 -2.99 -1.40
CA LEU A 37 5.04 -4.21 -1.06
C LEU A 37 5.33 -5.36 -2.04
N ASN A 38 5.41 -5.05 -3.33
CA ASN A 38 5.72 -6.05 -4.33
C ASN A 38 7.12 -6.65 -4.17
N ASN A 39 8.10 -5.83 -3.78
CA ASN A 39 9.51 -6.21 -3.64
C ASN A 39 9.86 -6.81 -2.26
N ALA A 40 9.03 -6.61 -1.24
CA ALA A 40 9.27 -7.15 0.09
C ALA A 40 9.31 -8.69 0.06
N LYS A 41 10.31 -9.27 0.74
CA LYS A 41 10.48 -10.72 0.89
C LYS A 41 9.93 -11.20 2.23
N ARG A 42 9.92 -10.34 3.24
CA ARG A 42 9.35 -10.58 4.57
C ARG A 42 8.63 -9.32 5.06
N LEU A 43 7.73 -9.49 6.02
CA LEU A 43 6.95 -8.40 6.60
C LEU A 43 7.83 -7.28 7.19
N ASP A 44 8.95 -7.66 7.83
CA ASP A 44 9.88 -6.70 8.43
C ASP A 44 10.56 -5.77 7.42
N ASP A 45 10.64 -6.16 6.14
CA ASP A 45 11.19 -5.28 5.10
C ASP A 45 10.36 -3.99 4.96
N LEU A 46 9.07 -4.05 5.32
CA LEU A 46 8.16 -2.92 5.27
C LEU A 46 8.30 -1.96 6.46
N LYS A 47 9.13 -2.28 7.46
CA LYS A 47 9.44 -1.35 8.56
C LYS A 47 10.44 -0.26 8.15
N VAL A 48 11.13 -0.45 7.02
CA VAL A 48 12.12 0.49 6.48
C VAL A 48 11.62 1.02 5.13
N PRO A 49 11.52 2.33 4.91
CA PRO A 49 11.78 3.45 5.84
C PRO A 49 10.69 3.58 6.93
N PRO A 50 11.01 4.24 8.07
CA PRO A 50 10.13 4.28 9.25
C PRO A 50 8.74 4.89 9.00
N ASN A 51 8.60 5.71 7.95
CA ASN A 51 7.34 6.36 7.56
C ASN A 51 6.34 5.41 6.84
N ASN A 52 6.48 4.10 7.01
CA ASN A 52 5.46 3.15 6.60
C ASN A 52 4.42 2.92 7.68
N HIS A 53 4.76 3.13 8.95
CA HIS A 53 3.87 2.88 10.09
C HIS A 53 3.15 1.53 9.92
N LEU A 54 3.94 0.47 9.81
CA LEU A 54 3.42 -0.88 9.61
C LEU A 54 2.62 -1.29 10.85
N GLU A 55 1.32 -1.50 10.67
CA GLU A 55 0.39 -1.81 11.75
C GLU A 55 -0.29 -3.16 11.49
N ALA A 56 -0.34 -4.02 12.50
CA ALA A 56 -1.13 -5.24 12.45
C ALA A 56 -2.61 -4.91 12.70
N LEU A 57 -3.49 -5.39 11.83
CA LEU A 57 -4.93 -5.12 11.94
C LEU A 57 -5.59 -6.07 12.94
N GLN A 58 -6.65 -5.60 13.58
CA GLN A 58 -7.36 -6.29 14.65
C GLN A 58 -8.74 -6.77 14.20
N ARG A 59 -9.42 -7.56 15.06
CA ARG A 59 -10.79 -8.07 14.89
C ARG A 59 -10.96 -8.94 13.64
N ASP A 60 -11.82 -8.55 12.72
CA ASP A 60 -12.15 -9.23 11.46
C ASP A 60 -10.99 -9.26 10.46
N ARG A 61 -9.92 -8.50 10.72
CA ARG A 61 -8.73 -8.38 9.87
C ARG A 61 -7.46 -8.95 10.49
N ILE A 62 -7.58 -9.83 11.49
CA ILE A 62 -6.42 -10.54 12.06
C ILE A 62 -5.65 -11.27 10.95
N GLY A 63 -4.32 -11.11 10.94
CA GLY A 63 -3.42 -11.62 9.91
C GLY A 63 -3.14 -10.63 8.77
N GLN A 64 -3.89 -9.53 8.69
CA GLN A 64 -3.64 -8.45 7.73
C GLN A 64 -2.81 -7.32 8.37
N HIS A 65 -2.14 -6.56 7.51
CA HIS A 65 -1.31 -5.43 7.89
C HIS A 65 -1.65 -4.20 7.05
N SER A 66 -1.54 -3.01 7.64
CA SER A 66 -1.64 -1.74 6.92
C SER A 66 -0.29 -1.04 6.87
N ILE A 67 -0.11 -0.25 5.81
CA ILE A 67 0.95 0.76 5.71
C ILE A 67 0.28 2.09 5.39
N ARG A 68 0.71 3.18 6.04
CA ARG A 68 0.13 4.50 5.81
C ARG A 68 0.61 5.09 4.50
N ILE A 69 -0.23 5.87 3.82
CA ILE A 69 0.17 6.66 2.63
C ILE A 69 0.59 8.07 3.04
N ASN A 70 -0.18 8.67 3.94
CA ASN A 70 -0.02 10.00 4.52
C ASN A 70 -0.45 9.95 6.01
N ASP A 71 -0.56 11.11 6.65
CA ASP A 71 -0.91 11.23 8.07
C ASP A 71 -2.42 11.07 8.35
N GLN A 72 -3.23 10.72 7.35
CA GLN A 72 -4.67 10.45 7.45
C GLN A 72 -4.95 8.96 7.69
#